data_AF-A0A925RKW4-F1
#
_entry.id   AF-A0A925RKW4-F1
#
_cell.length_a   1.000
_cell.length_b   1.000
_cell.length_c   1.000
_cell.angle_alpha   90.00
_cell.angle_beta   90.00
_cell.angle_gamma   90.00
#
_symmetry.space_group_name_H-M   'P 1'
#
loop_
_entity.id
_entity.type
_entity.pdbx_description
1 polymer ?
#
loop_
_entity_poly.entity_id
_entity_poly.type
_entity_poly.pdbx_seq_one_letter_code
_entity_poly.pdbx_strand_id
1 'polypeptide(L)'
;MYIVQIASECAPAIKAGGLGDVVYGLSRELEIRGHTIELILPMYDCMRYDHIWNLHVAYQDLYVPWYGGVIHCSVYCGWVYGRLCFFIQPHSQDKFFN
;
A
#
# COMPACT_ATOMS: atom_id res chain seq x y z
N MET A 1 -13.12 2.08 -15.51
CA MET A 1 -12.80 3.29 -14.72
C MET A 1 -11.42 3.11 -14.11
N TYR A 2 -10.80 4.20 -13.67
CA TYR A 2 -9.59 4.16 -12.85
C TYR A 2 -9.97 4.44 -11.39
N ILE A 3 -9.63 3.53 -10.48
CA ILE A 3 -10.05 3.57 -9.08
C ILE A 3 -8.81 3.39 -8.20
N VAL A 4 -8.59 4.35 -7.31
CA VAL A 4 -7.55 4.26 -6.28
C VAL A 4 -8.22 3.89 -4.96
N GLN A 5 -7.77 2.81 -4.34
CA GLN A 5 -8.21 2.37 -3.02
C GLN A 5 -7.10 2.64 -2.00
N ILE A 6 -7.44 3.35 -0.94
CA ILE A 6 -6.53 3.64 0.17
C ILE A 6 -7.02 2.84 1.37
N ALA A 7 -6.17 1.99 1.93
CA ALA A 7 -6.54 1.10 3.04
C ALA A 7 -5.36 0.88 3.99
N SER A 8 -5.64 0.37 5.18
CA SER A 8 -4.60 -0.06 6.13
C SER A 8 -4.20 -1.53 5.96
N GLU A 9 -4.98 -2.33 5.22
CA GLU A 9 -4.73 -3.77 5.05
C GLU A 9 -5.05 -4.20 3.62
N CYS A 10 -4.27 -5.16 3.10
CA CYS A 10 -4.56 -5.88 1.86
C CYS A 10 -3.94 -7.28 1.94
N ALA A 11 -4.79 -8.30 1.87
CA ALA A 11 -4.33 -9.68 1.95
C ALA A 11 -3.56 -10.09 0.67
N PRO A 12 -2.56 -10.98 0.79
CA PRO A 12 -1.96 -11.46 2.03
C PRO A 12 -0.79 -10.60 2.54
N ALA A 13 -0.44 -9.51 1.86
CA ALA A 13 0.74 -8.70 2.20
C ALA A 13 0.65 -8.06 3.60
N ILE A 14 -0.51 -7.50 3.95
CA ILE A 14 -0.79 -6.85 5.24
C ILE A 14 -2.18 -7.28 5.69
N LYS A 15 -2.26 -8.03 6.79
CA LYS A 15 -3.52 -8.56 7.29
C LYS A 15 -3.48 -8.80 8.79
N ALA A 16 -4.38 -8.12 9.50
CA ALA A 16 -4.69 -8.38 10.91
C ALA A 16 -6.09 -8.97 11.07
N GLY A 17 -7.03 -8.63 10.17
CA GLY A 17 -8.43 -9.07 10.26
C GLY A 17 -9.12 -9.16 8.90
N GLY A 18 -10.44 -8.99 8.88
CA GLY A 18 -11.27 -9.16 7.67
C GLY A 18 -11.09 -8.05 6.61
N LEU A 19 -10.58 -6.87 7.00
CA LEU A 19 -10.41 -5.74 6.09
C LEU A 19 -9.52 -6.10 4.89
N GLY A 20 -8.37 -6.75 5.14
CA GLY A 20 -7.46 -7.15 4.08
C GLY A 20 -8.08 -8.09 3.04
N ASP A 21 -9.02 -8.95 3.45
CA ASP A 21 -9.72 -9.85 2.51
C ASP A 21 -10.73 -9.08 1.66
N VAL A 22 -11.43 -8.10 2.26
CA VAL A 22 -12.40 -7.26 1.56
C VAL A 22 -11.71 -6.41 0.51
N VAL A 23 -10.62 -5.73 0.87
CA VAL A 23 -9.86 -4.87 -0.05
C VAL A 23 -9.33 -5.68 -1.23
N TYR A 24 -8.73 -6.85 -0.96
CA TYR A 24 -8.22 -7.74 -2.00
C TYR A 24 -9.35 -8.27 -2.89
N GLY A 25 -10.42 -8.80 -2.29
CA GLY A 25 -11.55 -9.40 -3.00
C GLY A 25 -12.29 -8.40 -3.87
N LEU A 26 -12.57 -7.21 -3.34
CA LEU A 26 -13.23 -6.14 -4.08
C LEU A 26 -12.36 -5.63 -5.24
N SER A 27 -11.07 -5.38 -4.99
CA SER A 27 -10.12 -4.98 -6.02
C SER A 27 -10.06 -6.00 -7.15
N ARG A 28 -10.00 -7.29 -6.80
CA ARG A 28 -9.99 -8.38 -7.76
C ARG A 28 -11.24 -8.39 -8.64
N GLU A 29 -12.42 -8.29 -8.04
CA GLU A 29 -13.67 -8.34 -8.79
C GLU A 29 -13.82 -7.12 -9.71
N LEU A 30 -13.42 -5.92 -9.26
CA LEU A 30 -13.47 -4.72 -10.08
C LEU A 30 -12.51 -4.80 -11.28
N GLU A 31 -11.31 -5.34 -11.09
CA GLU A 31 -10.39 -5.58 -12.21
C GLU A 31 -10.93 -6.60 -13.22
N ILE A 32 -11.59 -7.67 -12.76
CA ILE A 32 -12.24 -8.65 -13.65
C ILE A 32 -13.30 -7.96 -14.52
N ARG A 33 -13.97 -6.93 -14.01
CA ARG A 33 -14.93 -6.10 -14.77
C ARG A 33 -14.27 -5.05 -15.68
N GLY A 34 -12.96 -5.09 -15.85
CA GLY A 34 -12.21 -4.20 -16.74
C GLY A 34 -11.95 -2.82 -16.14
N HIS A 35 -11.93 -2.68 -14.82
CA HIS A 35 -11.49 -1.45 -14.17
C HIS A 35 -9.99 -1.53 -13.82
N THR A 36 -9.32 -0.39 -13.87
CA THR A 36 -7.93 -0.28 -13.42
C THR A 36 -7.95 0.08 -11.94
N ILE A 37 -7.30 -0.74 -11.11
CA ILE A 37 -7.26 -0.56 -9.66
C ILE A 37 -5.81 -0.35 -9.22
N GLU A 38 -5.61 0.62 -8.33
CA GLU A 38 -4.38 0.80 -7.58
C GLU A 38 -4.67 0.85 -6.08
N LEU A 39 -3.80 0.22 -5.30
CA LEU A 39 -3.89 0.17 -3.86
C LEU A 39 -2.80 1.02 -3.23
N ILE A 40 -3.15 1.89 -2.28
CA ILE A 40 -2.19 2.64 -1.47
C ILE A 40 -2.31 2.14 -0.03
N LEU A 41 -1.19 1.67 0.51
CA LEU A 41 -1.09 1.01 1.79
C LEU A 41 0.09 1.61 2.59
N PRO A 42 0.06 1.56 3.93
CA PRO A 42 1.26 1.82 4.72
C PRO A 42 2.30 0.71 4.54
N MET A 43 3.59 1.07 4.57
CA MET A 43 4.68 0.09 4.54
C MET A 43 4.99 -0.39 5.96
N TYR A 44 4.24 -1.37 6.45
CA TYR A 44 4.46 -1.95 7.77
C TYR A 44 5.72 -2.84 7.83
N ASP A 45 6.40 -2.84 8.96
CA ASP A 45 7.53 -3.72 9.26
C ASP A 45 7.18 -5.21 9.18
N CYS A 46 5.95 -5.56 9.57
CA CYS A 46 5.43 -6.94 9.60
C CYS A 46 4.81 -7.41 8.28
N MET A 47 5.04 -6.67 7.18
CA MET A 47 4.60 -7.07 5.84
C MET A 47 5.14 -8.44 5.44
N ARG A 48 4.30 -9.22 4.75
CA ARG A 48 4.68 -10.49 4.15
C ARG A 48 5.34 -10.26 2.79
N TYR A 49 6.61 -9.86 2.81
CA TYR A 49 7.39 -9.52 1.61
C TYR A 49 7.50 -10.66 0.59
N ASP A 50 7.39 -11.91 1.03
CA ASP A 50 7.35 -13.10 0.16
C ASP A 50 6.11 -13.14 -0.75
N HIS A 51 5.08 -12.36 -0.45
CA HIS A 51 3.86 -12.22 -1.26
C HIS A 51 3.86 -10.96 -2.15
N ILE A 52 4.95 -10.21 -2.17
CA ILE A 52 5.05 -8.96 -2.92
C ILE A 52 6.06 -9.13 -4.04
N TRP A 53 5.56 -9.12 -5.26
CA TRP A 53 6.39 -9.26 -6.45
C TRP A 53 6.93 -7.92 -6.92
N ASN A 54 8.19 -7.90 -7.34
CA ASN A 54 8.87 -6.75 -7.93
C ASN A 54 8.75 -5.48 -7.05
N LEU A 55 9.01 -5.60 -5.75
CA LEU A 55 9.03 -4.45 -4.84
C LEU A 55 10.22 -3.55 -5.15
N HIS A 56 9.97 -2.30 -5.51
CA HIS A 56 10.99 -1.31 -5.83
C HIS A 56 10.52 0.10 -5.47
N VAL A 57 11.45 1.05 -5.40
CA VAL A 57 11.09 2.46 -5.15
C VAL A 57 10.45 3.03 -6.41
N ALA A 58 9.24 3.56 -6.29
CA ALA A 58 8.53 4.23 -7.39
C ALA A 58 8.68 5.75 -7.32
N TYR A 59 8.60 6.30 -6.09
CA TYR A 59 8.76 7.73 -5.87
C TYR A 59 9.64 7.96 -4.65
N GLN A 60 10.59 8.87 -4.80
CA GLN A 60 11.36 9.45 -3.71
C GLN A 60 10.79 10.86 -3.44
N ASP A 61 10.97 11.35 -2.21
CA ASP A 61 10.68 12.73 -1.85
C ASP A 61 9.19 13.13 -1.77
N LEU A 62 8.34 12.23 -1.25
CA LEU A 62 6.99 12.60 -0.86
C LEU A 62 7.01 13.34 0.49
N TYR A 63 6.86 14.66 0.46
CA TYR A 63 6.76 15.48 1.67
C TYR A 63 5.31 15.65 2.13
N VAL A 64 4.98 15.07 3.28
CA VAL A 64 3.62 15.07 3.85
C VAL A 64 3.53 16.05 5.02
N PRO A 65 2.67 17.08 4.96
CA PRO A 65 2.41 17.95 6.11
C PRO A 65 1.84 17.17 7.28
N TRP A 66 2.42 17.33 8.47
CA TRP A 66 2.00 16.60 9.67
C TRP A 66 2.27 17.43 10.92
N TYR A 67 1.22 17.75 11.69
CA TYR A 67 1.30 18.53 12.94
C TYR A 67 2.22 19.77 12.88
N GLY A 68 2.05 20.61 11.84
CA GLY A 68 2.83 21.84 11.68
C GLY A 68 4.28 21.64 11.20
N GLY A 69 4.70 20.39 11.00
CA GLY A 69 5.94 20.02 10.34
C GLY A 69 5.69 19.27 9.03
N VAL A 70 6.71 18.55 8.57
CA VAL A 70 6.69 17.74 7.36
C VAL A 70 7.36 16.40 7.66
N ILE A 71 6.71 15.31 7.25
CA ILE A 71 7.31 13.97 7.22
C ILE A 71 7.73 13.69 5.78
N HIS A 72 9.00 13.33 5.60
CA HIS A 72 9.51 12.85 4.33
C HIS A 72 9.19 11.37 4.19
N CYS A 73 8.66 10.95 3.04
CA CYS A 73 8.24 9.59 2.77
C CYS A 73 8.85 9.07 1.46
N SER A 74 9.19 7.78 1.46
CA SER A 74 9.45 7.01 0.24
C SER A 74 8.20 6.23 -0.16
N VAL A 75 7.93 6.12 -1.45
CA VAL A 75 6.84 5.30 -1.98
C VAL A 75 7.42 4.12 -2.75
N TYR A 76 7.11 2.91 -2.28
CA TYR A 76 7.46 1.67 -2.94
C TYR A 76 6.28 1.19 -3.79
N CYS A 77 6.58 0.48 -4.86
CA CYS A 77 5.61 -0.16 -5.74
C CYS A 77 5.91 -1.66 -5.84
N GLY A 78 4.87 -2.48 -5.84
CA GLY A 78 4.96 -3.91 -6.07
C GLY A 78 3.59 -4.51 -6.37
N TRP A 79 3.57 -5.82 -6.66
CA TRP A 79 2.35 -6.55 -6.96
C TRP A 79 2.05 -7.58 -5.89
N VAL A 80 0.85 -7.50 -5.31
CA VAL A 80 0.34 -8.49 -4.36
C VAL A 80 -0.65 -9.37 -5.10
N TYR A 81 -0.25 -10.59 -5.46
CA TYR A 81 -1.09 -11.51 -6.26
C TYR A 81 -1.65 -10.85 -7.53
N GLY A 82 -0.80 -10.07 -8.20
CA GLY A 82 -1.16 -9.35 -9.42
C GLY A 82 -2.02 -8.10 -9.20
N ARG A 83 -2.24 -7.63 -7.96
CA ARG A 83 -2.82 -6.31 -7.66
C ARG A 83 -1.70 -5.29 -7.54
N LEU A 84 -1.80 -4.15 -8.22
CA LEU A 84 -0.81 -3.09 -8.14
C LEU A 84 -0.94 -2.34 -6.81
N CYS A 85 0.12 -2.38 -6.00
CA CYS A 85 0.15 -1.79 -4.67
C CYS A 85 1.31 -0.81 -4.53
N PHE A 86 1.01 0.32 -3.90
CA PHE A 86 1.96 1.31 -3.44
C PHE A 86 2.03 1.29 -1.92
N PHE A 87 3.25 1.29 -1.39
CA PHE A 87 3.52 1.25 0.05
C PHE A 87 4.24 2.54 0.47
N ILE A 88 3.65 3.28 1.40
CA ILE A 88 4.21 4.54 1.90
C ILE A 88 5.05 4.24 3.14
N GLN A 89 6.35 4.54 3.05
CA GLN A 89 7.29 4.46 4.16
C GLN A 89 7.64 5.87 4.67
N PRO A 90 7.22 6.24 5.88
CA PRO A 90 7.56 7.52 6.50
C PRO A 90 8.95 7.47 7.16
N HIS A 91 9.72 8.54 6.98
CA HIS A 91 11.01 8.76 7.64
C HIS A 91 10.81 9.75 8.79
N SER A 92 10.30 9.25 9.92
CA SER A 92 10.08 10.05 11.16
C SER A 92 10.71 9.36 12.38
N GLN A 93 11.08 10.15 13.39
CA GLN A 93 11.50 9.66 14.70
C GLN A 93 10.37 8.96 15.47
N ASP A 94 9.11 9.24 15.12
CA ASP A 94 7.93 8.62 15.73
C ASP A 94 7.73 7.15 15.35
N LYS A 95 8.52 6.64 14.38
CA LYS A 95 8.51 5.24 13.93
C LYS A 95 7.14 4.75 13.47
N PHE A 96 6.41 5.57 12.72
CA PHE A 96 5.15 5.13 12.10
C PHE A 96 5.35 3.86 11.25
N PHE A 97 4.49 2.87 11.47
CA PHE A 97 4.45 1.58 10.78
C PHE A 97 5.63 0.63 11.06
N ASN A 98 6.45 0.91 12.07
CA ASN A 98 7.43 -0.03 12.65
C ASN A 98 6.93 -0.69 13.94
#